data_AF-A0A432TRY7-F1
#
_entry.id   AF-A0A432TRY7-F1
#
_cell.length_a   1.000
_cell.length_b   1.000
_cell.length_c   1.000
_cell.angle_alpha   90.00
_cell.angle_beta   90.00
_cell.angle_gamma   90.00
#
_symmetry.space_group_name_H-M   'P 1'
#
loop_
_entity.id
_entity.type
_entity.pdbx_description
1 polymer ?
#
loop_
_entity_poly.entity_id
_entity_poly.type
_entity_poly.pdbx_seq_one_letter_code
_entity_poly.pdbx_strand_id
1 'polypeptide(L)' 'RKVSYRLSKSGSDWNEIYVRDIETAKDIDEHIEWVKFSGISWYDNGFYYSGYWHHVAFDARLIVFI' A
#
# COMPACT_ATOMS: atom_id res chain seq x y z
N ARG A 1 -12.41 -6.06 9.32
CA ARG A 1 -11.06 -5.80 9.92
C ARG A 1 -10.02 -5.86 8.80
N LYS A 2 -9.08 -4.91 8.70
CA LYS A 2 -8.09 -4.85 7.59
C LYS A 2 -6.66 -5.12 8.05
N VAL A 3 -5.83 -5.69 7.17
CA VAL A 3 -4.39 -5.83 7.34
C VAL A 3 -3.68 -5.37 6.08
N SER A 4 -2.56 -4.68 6.24
CA SER A 4 -1.66 -4.31 5.15
C SER A 4 -0.39 -5.14 5.20
N TYR A 5 0.11 -5.57 4.04
CA TYR A 5 1.39 -6.26 3.94
C TYR A 5 2.15 -5.80 2.71
N ARG A 6 3.47 -6.03 2.71
CA ARG A 6 4.35 -5.64 1.60
C ARG A 6 5.01 -6.86 1.00
N LEU A 7 5.12 -6.88 -0.32
CA LEU A 7 5.81 -7.91 -1.08
C LEU A 7 7.01 -7.29 -1.80
N SER A 8 8.19 -7.90 -1.63
CA SER A 8 9.37 -7.53 -2.43
C SER A 8 9.21 -8.08 -3.83
N LYS A 9 9.43 -7.23 -4.82
CA LYS A 9 9.36 -7.60 -6.24
C LYS A 9 10.71 -8.11 -6.71
N SER A 10 10.77 -9.39 -7.06
CA SER A 10 11.92 -10.01 -7.75
C SER A 10 13.27 -9.81 -7.04
N GLY A 11 13.29 -9.79 -5.71
CA GLY A 11 14.52 -9.59 -4.92
C GLY A 11 15.10 -8.18 -5.01
N SER A 12 14.33 -7.22 -5.52
CA SER A 12 14.68 -5.80 -5.52
C SER A 12 14.30 -5.13 -4.20
N ASP A 13 14.91 -3.98 -3.91
CA ASP A 13 14.45 -3.07 -2.86
C ASP A 13 13.04 -2.54 -3.12
N TRP A 14 12.50 -2.71 -4.34
CA TRP A 14 11.13 -2.37 -4.66
C TRP A 14 10.13 -3.32 -3.98
N ASN A 15 9.14 -2.70 -3.36
CA ASN A 15 8.04 -3.32 -2.65
C ASN A 15 6.71 -2.79 -3.18
N GLU A 16 5.71 -3.65 -3.14
CA GLU A 16 4.32 -3.32 -3.38
C GLU A 16 3.53 -3.54 -2.08
N ILE A 17 2.61 -2.63 -1.75
CA ILE A 17 1.76 -2.72 -0.54
C ILE A 17 0.36 -3.16 -0.96
N TYR A 18 -0.11 -4.22 -0.31
CA TYR A 18 -1.43 -4.80 -0.48
C TYR A 18 -2.25 -4.63 0.80
N VAL A 19 -3.56 -4.55 0.64
CA VAL A 19 -4.51 -4.50 1.76
C VAL A 19 -5.49 -5.66 1.64
N ARG A 20 -5.62 -6.43 2.72
CA ARG A 20 -6.54 -7.56 2.83
C ARG A 20 -7.61 -7.29 3.86
N ASP A 21 -8.85 -7.61 3.51
CA ASP A 21 -9.91 -7.75 4.49
C ASP A 21 -9.82 -9.15 5.13
N ILE A 22 -9.67 -9.18 6.47
CA ILE A 22 -9.45 -10.42 7.22
C ILE A 22 -10.73 -11.26 7.33
N GLU A 23 -11.89 -10.63 7.29
CA GLU A 23 -13.18 -11.32 7.45
C GLU A 23 -13.54 -12.08 6.18
N THR A 24 -13.26 -11.49 5.03
CA THR A 24 -13.53 -12.10 3.73
C THR A 24 -12.32 -12.84 3.14
N ALA A 25 -11.13 -12.64 3.70
CA ALA A 25 -9.85 -13.10 3.18
C ALA A 25 -9.56 -12.63 1.73
N LYS A 26 -10.18 -11.52 1.32
CA LYS A 26 -10.00 -10.93 -0.02
C LYS A 26 -9.06 -9.74 0.02
N ASP A 27 -8.19 -9.68 -0.97
CA ASP A 27 -7.39 -8.48 -1.24
C ASP A 27 -8.26 -7.43 -1.94
N ILE A 28 -7.96 -6.17 -1.66
CA ILE A 28 -8.49 -5.05 -2.44
C ILE A 28 -7.73 -5.07 -3.78
N ASP A 29 -8.45 -4.93 -4.90
CA ASP A 29 -7.86 -5.04 -6.26
C ASP A 29 -6.73 -4.01 -6.50
N GLU A 30 -6.86 -2.85 -5.87
CA GLU A 30 -5.89 -1.77 -5.91
C GLU A 30 -4.76 -1.99 -4.90
N HIS A 31 -3.51 -1.93 -5.38
CA HIS A 31 -2.31 -2.00 -4.56
C HIS A 31 -1.37 -0.84 -4.87
N ILE A 32 -0.48 -0.54 -3.91
CA ILE A 32 0.44 0.59 -4.01
C ILE A 32 1.78 0.07 -4.52
N GLU A 33 2.24 0.64 -5.61
CA GLU A 33 3.56 0.36 -6.17
C GLU A 33 4.59 1.42 -5.74
N TRP A 34 5.85 1.24 -6.17
CA TRP A 34 6.93 2.23 -6.02
C TRP A 34 7.32 2.54 -4.57
N VAL A 35 7.17 1.57 -3.68
CA VAL A 35 7.66 1.66 -2.29
C VAL A 35 9.03 0.99 -2.21
N LYS A 36 9.97 1.53 -1.44
CA LYS A 36 11.23 0.82 -1.13
C LYS A 36 11.37 0.53 0.35
N PHE A 37 11.78 1.55 1.10
CA PHE A 37 12.14 1.41 2.51
C PHE A 37 11.03 1.85 3.47
N SER A 38 9.87 2.23 2.95
CA SER A 38 8.80 2.76 3.78
C SER A 38 8.11 1.67 4.60
N GLY A 39 7.72 2.05 5.81
CA GLY A 39 6.82 1.29 6.67
C GLY A 39 5.36 1.59 6.34
N ILE A 40 4.46 0.90 7.03
CA ILE A 40 3.02 1.12 6.93
C ILE A 40 2.53 1.56 8.31
N SER A 41 1.92 2.74 8.38
CA SER A 41 1.43 3.32 9.64
C SER A 41 -0.06 3.63 9.54
N TRP A 42 -0.88 2.83 10.22
CA TRP A 42 -2.34 2.99 10.21
C TRP A 42 -2.81 4.17 11.05
N TYR A 43 -3.83 4.87 10.55
CA TYR A 43 -4.56 5.92 11.26
C TYR A 43 -6.01 5.94 10.78
N ASP A 44 -6.94 5.75 11.71
CA ASP A 44 -8.38 5.63 11.44
C ASP A 44 -8.67 4.62 10.32
N ASN A 45 -9.25 5.05 9.20
CA ASN A 45 -9.66 4.19 8.09
C ASN A 45 -8.60 4.02 7.00
N GLY A 46 -7.40 4.59 7.19
CA GLY A 46 -6.31 4.58 6.22
C GLY A 46 -4.93 4.34 6.82
N PHE A 47 -3.90 4.42 5.98
CA PHE A 47 -2.51 4.31 6.42
C PHE A 47 -1.62 5.26 5.62
N TYR A 48 -0.52 5.64 6.26
CA TYR A 48 0.55 6.43 5.67
C TYR A 48 1.65 5.52 5.12
N TYR A 49 2.22 5.93 4.00
CA TYR A 49 3.41 5.36 3.39
C TYR A 49 4.21 6.45 2.67
N SER A 50 5.47 6.13 2.35
CA SER A 50 6.33 6.94 1.49
C SER A 50 6.66 6.14 0.23
N GLY A 51 6.36 6.71 -0.93
CA GLY A 51 6.61 6.09 -2.23
C GLY A 51 7.31 7.04 -3.17
N TYR A 52 7.88 6.49 -4.22
CA TYR A 52 8.38 7.28 -5.34
C TYR A 52 7.24 7.58 -6.30
N TRP A 53 7.29 8.76 -6.91
CA TRP A 53 6.25 9.17 -7.84
C TRP A 53 6.27 8.30 -9.10
N HIS A 54 5.13 7.76 -9.48
CA HIS A 54 4.90 7.09 -10.76
C HIS A 54 3.68 7.73 -11.44
N HIS A 55 3.79 8.03 -12.72
CA HIS A 55 2.72 8.62 -13.53
C HIS A 55 1.60 7.58 -13.77
N VAL A 56 0.81 7.26 -12.75
CA VAL A 56 -0.48 6.57 -12.90
C VAL A 56 -1.48 7.24 -11.98
N ALA A 57 -2.55 7.76 -12.58
CA ALA A 57 -3.62 8.45 -11.88
C ALA A 57 -4.37 7.45 -10.98
N PHE A 58 -4.07 7.47 -9.69
CA PHE A 58 -4.90 6.83 -8.67
C PHE A 58 -6.02 7.80 -8.30
N ASP A 59 -7.28 7.35 -8.30
CA ASP A 59 -8.39 8.07 -7.64
C ASP A 59 -8.18 7.95 -6.12
N ALA A 60 -7.23 8.73 -5.62
CA ALA A 60 -6.80 8.75 -4.24
C ALA A 60 -7.86 9.44 -3.36
N ARG A 61 -8.98 8.76 -3.11
CA ARG A 61 -9.95 9.22 -2.12
C ARG A 61 -9.47 9.02 -0.68
N LEU A 62 -8.35 8.36 -0.44
CA LEU A 62 -7.82 8.19 0.91
C LEU A 62 -6.32 7.83 0.94
N ILE A 63 -5.44 8.67 0.41
CA ILE A 63 -3.99 8.49 0.56
C ILE A 63 -3.34 9.83 0.85
N VAL A 64 -2.91 10.03 2.10
CA VAL A 64 -2.17 11.23 2.51
C VAL A 64 -0.67 10.91 2.43
N PHE A 65 0.01 11.62 1.55
CA PHE A 65 1.47 11.70 1.52
C PHE A 65 1.92 12.67 2.62
N ILE A 66 2.85 12.23 3.47
CA ILE A 66 3.67 13.13 4.30
C ILE A 66 4.98 13.45 3.59
#